data_AF-A0A527YP70-F1
#
_entry.id   AF-A0A527YP70-F1
#
_cell.length_a   1.000
_cell.length_b   1.000
_cell.length_c   1.000
_cell.angle_alpha   90.00
_cell.angle_beta   90.00
_cell.angle_gamma   90.00
#
_symmetry.space_group_name_H-M   'P 1'
#
loop_
_entity.id
_entity.type
_entity.pdbx_description
1 polymer ?
#
loop_
_entity_poly.entity_id
_entity_poly.type
_entity_poly.pdbx_seq_one_letter_code
_entity_poly.pdbx_strand_id
1 'polypeptide(L)' 'NLTASIIGNVFGFKAVKALRLEDMRIPVAYLKTFQGPATGIVVERERLDKFGRPLLGATTKPKLGLSGRN' A
#
# COMPACT_ATOMS: atom_id res chain seq x y z
N ASN A 1 3.26 15.37 4.11
CA ASN A 1 3.76 16.47 3.23
C ASN A 1 3.43 16.18 1.77
N LEU A 2 3.98 15.12 1.14
CA LEU A 2 3.76 14.79 -0.28
C LEU A 2 2.28 14.85 -0.72
N THR A 3 1.38 14.14 -0.03
CA THR A 3 -0.05 14.09 -0.37
C THR A 3 -0.76 15.43 -0.16
N ALA A 4 -0.48 16.11 0.96
CA ALA A 4 -1.05 17.43 1.24
C ALA A 4 -0.75 18.43 0.12
N SER A 5 0.46 18.38 -0.44
CA SER A 5 0.89 19.29 -1.51
C SER A 5 0.34 18.89 -2.89
N ILE A 6 0.33 17.59 -3.22
CA ILE A 6 -0.04 17.12 -4.57
C ILE A 6 -1.55 17.00 -4.76
N ILE A 7 -2.27 16.51 -3.75
CA ILE A 7 -3.71 16.21 -3.87
C ILE A 7 -4.60 17.04 -2.93
N GLY A 8 -4.04 18.00 -2.19
CA GLY A 8 -4.76 18.75 -1.15
C GLY A 8 -5.97 19.54 -1.66
N ASN A 9 -5.73 20.53 -2.54
CA ASN A 9 -6.79 21.46 -2.97
C ASN A 9 -7.10 21.41 -4.48
N VAL A 10 -6.20 20.84 -5.28
CA VAL A 10 -6.27 20.91 -6.75
C VAL A 10 -7.43 20.10 -7.36
N PHE A 11 -7.94 19.10 -6.65
CA PHE A 11 -9.08 18.29 -7.09
C PHE A 11 -10.44 18.99 -6.92
N GLY A 12 -10.51 20.03 -6.08
CA GLY A 12 -11.73 20.82 -5.83
C GLY A 12 -11.80 22.12 -6.64
N PHE A 13 -10.92 22.30 -7.62
CA PHE A 13 -10.80 23.56 -8.35
C PHE A 13 -12.00 23.76 -9.27
N LYS A 14 -12.77 24.85 -9.07
CA LYS A 14 -14.00 25.13 -9.86
C LYS A 14 -13.77 25.18 -11.38
N ALA A 15 -12.54 25.51 -11.81
CA ALA A 15 -12.16 25.56 -13.22
C ALA A 15 -11.87 24.18 -13.84
N VAL A 16 -11.79 23.12 -13.03
CA VAL A 16 -11.51 21.75 -13.47
C VAL A 16 -12.74 20.88 -13.22
N LYS A 17 -13.34 20.33 -14.28
CA LYS A 17 -14.54 19.49 -14.18
C LYS A 17 -14.26 18.12 -13.54
N ALA A 18 -13.09 17.55 -13.81
CA ALA A 18 -12.61 16.30 -13.23
C ALA A 18 -11.08 16.24 -13.32
N LEU A 19 -10.42 15.65 -12.32
CA LEU A 19 -8.97 15.46 -12.29
C LEU A 19 -8.66 14.04 -11.80
N ARG A 20 -7.68 13.38 -12.42
CA ARG A 20 -7.13 12.11 -11.96
C ARG A 20 -5.62 12.16 -12.05
N LEU A 21 -4.96 11.79 -10.95
CA LEU A 21 -3.52 11.61 -10.90
C LEU A 21 -3.20 10.18 -11.35
N GLU A 22 -2.61 10.02 -12.54
CA GLU A 22 -2.35 8.71 -13.13
C GLU A 22 -1.05 8.07 -12.63
N ASP A 23 0.03 8.85 -12.55
CA ASP A 23 1.33 8.36 -12.07
C ASP A 23 2.17 9.51 -11.47
N MET A 24 3.19 9.15 -10.69
CA MET A 24 4.15 10.09 -10.12
C MET A 24 5.57 9.53 -10.22
N ARG A 25 6.46 10.31 -10.83
CA ARG A 25 7.89 10.03 -10.77
C ARG A 25 8.46 10.53 -9.44
N ILE A 26 8.86 9.61 -8.56
CA ILE A 26 9.52 9.95 -7.29
C ILE A 26 11.05 9.87 -7.46
N PRO A 27 11.81 10.94 -7.17
CA PRO A 27 13.26 10.95 -7.35
C PRO A 27 13.96 10.07 -6.30
N VAL A 28 15.10 9.48 -6.68
CA VAL A 28 15.88 8.56 -5.82
C VAL A 28 16.29 9.20 -4.50
N ALA A 29 16.65 10.49 -4.51
CA ALA A 29 17.01 11.21 -3.29
C ALA A 29 15.85 11.26 -2.28
N TYR A 30 14.62 11.42 -2.75
CA TYR A 30 13.43 11.40 -1.91
C TYR A 30 13.07 9.97 -1.48
N LEU A 31 13.18 8.98 -2.37
CA LEU A 31 12.92 7.57 -2.02
C LEU A 31 13.82 7.08 -0.89
N LYS A 32 15.10 7.47 -0.89
CA LYS A 32 16.08 7.08 0.13
C LYS A 32 15.77 7.61 1.54
N THR A 33 14.86 8.56 1.71
CA THR A 33 14.46 9.04 3.04
C THR A 33 13.43 8.13 3.72
N PHE A 34 12.93 7.11 3.03
CA PHE A 34 11.94 6.16 3.55
C PHE A 34 12.59 4.80 3.78
N GLN A 35 12.11 4.10 4.82
CA GLN A 35 12.58 2.74 5.12
C GLN A 35 12.19 1.72 4.04
N GLY A 36 11.04 1.91 3.39
CA GLY A 36 10.45 0.89 2.51
C GLY A 36 9.89 -0.31 3.29
N PRO A 37 9.67 -1.47 2.63
CA PRO A 37 9.17 -2.67 3.28
C PRO A 37 10.15 -3.22 4.32
N ALA A 38 9.66 -3.52 5.54
CA ALA A 38 10.51 -3.99 6.64
C ALA A 38 11.11 -5.39 6.46
N THR A 39 10.62 -6.18 5.51
CA THR A 39 11.07 -7.56 5.25
C THR A 39 11.12 -7.81 3.75
N GLY A 40 10.02 -7.51 3.05
CA GLY A 40 9.93 -7.70 1.60
C GLY A 40 9.83 -9.17 1.20
N ILE A 41 9.66 -9.40 -0.10
CA ILE A 41 9.29 -10.72 -0.64
C ILE A 41 10.36 -11.79 -0.37
N VAL A 42 11.65 -11.42 -0.47
CA VAL A 42 12.76 -12.38 -0.32
C VAL A 42 12.81 -12.91 1.11
N VAL A 43 12.91 -12.02 2.09
CA VAL A 43 13.04 -12.41 3.50
C VAL A 43 11.75 -13.05 4.02
N GLU A 44 10.57 -12.67 3.51
CA GLU A 44 9.30 -13.33 3.87
C GLU A 44 9.27 -14.79 3.40
N ARG A 45 9.77 -15.08 2.19
CA ARG A 45 9.87 -16.45 1.68
C ARG A 45 10.91 -17.29 2.43
N GLU A 46 12.04 -16.69 2.79
CA GLU A 46 13.07 -17.34 3.61
C GLU A 46 12.54 -17.70 5.00
N ARG A 47 11.82 -16.79 5.67
CA ARG A 47 11.24 -17.05 7.00
C ARG A 47 10.18 -18.15 7.00
N LEU A 48 9.44 -18.30 5.90
CA LEU A 48 8.36 -19.27 5.77
C LEU A 48 8.77 -20.59 5.11
N ASP A 49 10.01 -20.67 4.61
CA ASP A 49 10.55 -21.79 3.83
C ASP A 49 9.61 -22.23 2.68
N LYS A 50 9.11 -21.24 1.92
CA LYS A 50 8.12 -21.46 0.84
C LYS A 50 8.55 -20.81 -0.46
N PHE A 51 8.97 -21.65 -1.41
CA PHE A 51 9.48 -21.26 -2.72
C PHE A 51 8.67 -21.89 -3.86
N GLY A 52 8.76 -21.30 -5.06
CA GLY A 52 8.18 -21.87 -6.29
C GLY A 52 6.65 -21.84 -6.39
N ARG A 53 5.94 -21.37 -5.35
CA ARG A 53 4.47 -21.31 -5.33
C ARG A 53 3.93 -20.00 -4.72
N PRO A 54 2.70 -19.61 -5.07
CA PRO A 54 1.94 -18.60 -4.34
C PRO A 54 1.68 -19.02 -2.89
N LEU A 55 1.58 -18.05 -1.98
CA LEU A 55 1.11 -18.28 -0.61
C LEU A 55 -0.43 -18.30 -0.60
N LEU A 56 -1.01 -19.23 0.16
CA LEU A 56 -2.46 -19.30 0.37
C LEU A 56 -2.82 -18.67 1.72
N GLY A 57 -3.84 -17.82 1.71
CA GLY A 57 -4.40 -17.19 2.90
C GLY A 57 -5.93 -17.12 2.80
N ALA A 58 -6.61 -17.01 3.94
CA ALA A 58 -8.06 -16.89 4.02
C ALA A 58 -8.45 -15.86 5.07
N THR A 59 -9.47 -15.06 4.78
CA THR A 59 -10.08 -14.16 5.77
C THR A 59 -11.20 -14.89 6.50
N THR A 60 -11.14 -14.94 7.83
CA THR A 60 -12.21 -15.53 8.66
C THR A 60 -13.55 -14.83 8.43
N LYS A 61 -14.65 -15.59 8.44
CA LYS A 61 -16.02 -15.11 8.23
C LYS A 61 -16.94 -15.61 9.34
N PRO A 62 -17.99 -14.85 9.73
CA PRO A 62 -18.41 -13.54 9.22
C PRO A 62 -17.41 -12.40 9.52
N LYS A 63 -17.53 -11.27 8.81
CA LYS A 63 -16.61 -10.12 9.00
C LYS A 63 -16.64 -9.60 10.45
N LEU A 64 -17.78 -9.73 11.13
CA LEU A 64 -18.01 -9.27 12.51
C LEU A 64 -18.86 -10.31 13.25
N GLY A 65 -18.79 -10.32 14.57
CA GLY A 65 -19.67 -11.13 15.43
C GLY A 65 -19.13 -12.51 15.83
N LEU A 66 -17.90 -12.87 15.40
CA LEU A 66 -17.19 -14.02 15.97
C LEU A 66 -16.64 -13.65 17.35
N SER A 67 -16.75 -14.59 18.29
CA SER A 67 -16.06 -14.49 19.58
C SER A 67 -14.62 -14.99 19.41
N GLY A 68 -13.69 -14.61 20.31
CA GLY A 68 -12.29 -15.04 20.21
C GLY A 68 -12.05 -16.55 20.31
N ARG A 69 -13.08 -17.33 20.69
CA ARG A 69 -13.04 -18.79 20.74
C ARG A 69 -13.58 -19.46 19.46
N ASN A 70 -14.41 -18.76 18.69
CA ASN A 70 -15.20 -19.33 17.58
C ASN A 70 -14.57 -19.06 16.22
#